data_AF-A0A3A0CI44-F1
#
_entry.id   AF-A0A3A0CI44-F1
#
_cell.length_a   1.000
_cell.length_b   1.000
_cell.length_c   1.000
_cell.angle_alpha   90.00
_cell.angle_beta   90.00
_cell.angle_gamma   90.00
#
_symmetry.space_group_name_H-M   'P 1'
#
loop_
_entity.id
_entity.type
_entity.pdbx_description
1 polymer ?
#
loop_
_entity_poly.entity_id
_entity_poly.type
_entity_poly.pdbx_seq_one_letter_code
_entity_poly.pdbx_strand_id
1 'polypeptide(L)' 'MTKAWSMALLAAVAIFATALSAVEVGDAGPDFKFDKSWNALEGATKLSDYRDRVVLLEVWATW' A
#
# COMPACT_ATOMS: atom_id res chain seq x y z
N MET A 1 -31.58 11.13 -16.12
CA MET A 1 -30.35 10.36 -16.40
C MET A 1 -29.04 11.07 -15.98
N THR A 2 -29.10 12.16 -15.21
CA THR A 2 -27.89 12.95 -14.84
C THR A 2 -27.30 12.56 -13.47
N LYS A 3 -28.14 12.25 -12.47
CA LYS A 3 -27.70 11.95 -11.09
C LYS A 3 -26.85 10.69 -10.93
N ALA A 4 -27.21 9.60 -11.63
CA ALA A 4 -26.51 8.32 -11.52
C ALA A 4 -25.09 8.38 -12.11
N TRP A 5 -24.92 9.16 -13.19
CA TRP A 5 -23.62 9.36 -13.83
C TRP A 5 -22.71 10.28 -12.99
N SER A 6 -23.28 11.31 -12.36
CA SER A 6 -22.56 12.14 -11.40
C SER A 6 -22.10 11.34 -10.16
N MET A 7 -22.93 10.45 -9.63
CA MET A 7 -22.55 9.57 -8.52
C MET A 7 -21.47 8.56 -8.90
N ALA A 8 -21.54 7.96 -10.09
CA ALA A 8 -20.51 7.05 -10.58
C ALA A 8 -19.17 7.77 -10.79
N LEU A 9 -19.18 9.00 -11.30
CA LEU A 9 -17.99 9.83 -11.45
C LEU A 9 -17.40 10.23 -10.09
N LEU A 10 -18.24 10.63 -9.13
CA LEU A 10 -17.81 10.94 -7.76
C LEU A 10 -17.21 9.71 -7.06
N ALA A 11 -17.81 8.52 -7.24
CA ALA A 11 -17.28 7.28 -6.70
C ALA A 11 -15.92 6.92 -7.34
N ALA A 12 -15.79 7.05 -8.66
CA ALA A 12 -14.52 6.83 -9.35
C ALA A 12 -13.44 7.81 -8.88
N VAL A 13 -13.75 9.11 -8.77
CA VAL A 13 -12.83 10.12 -8.25
C VAL A 13 -12.42 9.83 -6.80
N ALA A 14 -13.34 9.38 -5.95
CA ALA A 14 -13.04 9.00 -4.57
C ALA A 14 -12.13 7.76 -4.48
N ILE A 15 -12.31 6.76 -5.36
CA ILE A 15 -11.47 5.55 -5.43
C ILE A 15 -10.05 5.88 -5.91
N PHE A 16 -9.91 6.83 -6.84
CA PHE A 16 -8.59 7.30 -7.28
C PHE A 16 -7.93 8.27 -6.29
N ALA A 17 -8.71 9.08 -5.56
CA ALA A 17 -8.18 10.04 -4.59
C ALA A 17 -7.59 9.36 -3.34
N THR A 18 -8.17 8.26 -2.86
CA THR A 18 -7.60 7.50 -1.73
C THR A 18 -6.29 6.83 -2.06
N ALA A 19 -6.05 6.48 -3.33
CA ALA A 19 -4.77 5.93 -3.78
C ALA A 19 -3.62 6.96 -3.78
N LEU A 20 -3.90 8.24 -3.57
CA LEU A 20 -2.93 9.34 -3.71
C LEU A 20 -2.35 9.86 -2.39
N SER A 21 -2.70 9.29 -1.24
CA SER A 21 -1.93 9.58 -0.01
C SER A 21 -0.60 8.82 -0.11
N ALA A 22 0.32 9.37 -0.90
CA ALA A 22 1.67 8.84 -1.03
C ALA A 22 2.38 8.96 0.32
N VAL A 23 3.07 7.90 0.74
CA VAL A 23 3.93 7.92 1.93
C VAL A 23 5.07 8.91 1.68
N GLU A 24 5.21 9.92 2.54
CA GLU A 24 6.28 10.91 2.43
C GLU A 24 7.49 10.56 3.32
N VAL A 25 8.61 11.24 3.09
CA VAL A 25 9.81 11.03 3.92
C VAL A 25 9.53 11.51 5.34
N GLY A 26 9.74 10.62 6.32
CA GLY A 26 9.49 10.89 7.73
C GLY A 26 8.19 10.27 8.26
N ASP A 27 7.30 9.84 7.35
CA ASP A 27 6.11 9.08 7.74
C ASP A 27 6.46 7.70 8.28
N ALA A 28 5.61 7.19 9.16
CA ALA A 28 5.64 5.78 9.51
C ALA A 28 5.22 4.95 8.28
N GLY A 29 6.05 3.98 7.89
CA GLY A 29 5.70 3.05 6.83
C GLY A 29 4.43 2.24 7.15
N PRO A 30 3.63 1.85 6.14
CA PRO A 30 2.39 1.11 6.34
C PRO A 30 2.66 -0.29 6.87
N ASP A 31 1.96 -0.70 7.93
CA ASP A 31 2.09 -2.05 8.50
C ASP A 31 1.25 -3.07 7.71
N PHE A 32 1.72 -3.45 6.54
CA PHE A 32 1.08 -4.48 5.72
C PHE A 32 1.51 -5.89 6.16
N LYS A 33 0.58 -6.83 6.04
CA LYS A 33 0.84 -8.26 6.20
C LYS A 33 1.28 -8.87 4.87
N PHE A 34 2.12 -9.88 4.92
CA PHE A 34 2.54 -10.64 3.75
C PHE A 34 2.76 -12.10 4.15
N ASP A 35 2.45 -13.03 3.23
CA ASP A 35 2.62 -14.46 3.51
C ASP A 35 4.04 -14.93 3.21
N LYS A 36 4.65 -14.42 2.12
CA LYS A 36 6.01 -14.74 1.68
C LYS A 36 6.65 -13.55 0.97
N SER A 37 7.95 -13.40 1.18
CA SER A 37 8.83 -12.53 0.41
C SER A 37 10.13 -13.28 0.16
N TRP A 38 10.75 -13.04 -0.99
CA TRP A 38 12.02 -13.65 -1.42
C TRP A 38 13.15 -13.53 -0.40
N ASN A 39 13.20 -12.45 0.38
CA ASN A 39 14.22 -12.18 1.40
C ASN A 39 13.60 -11.89 2.77
N ALA A 40 12.51 -12.57 3.13
CA ALA A 40 11.89 -12.39 4.44
C ALA A 40 12.78 -12.89 5.59
N LEU A 41 12.78 -12.17 6.71
CA LEU A 41 13.27 -12.72 7.98
C LEU A 41 12.40 -13.92 8.39
N GLU A 42 13.03 -14.93 9.00
CA GLU A 42 12.31 -16.10 9.48
C GLU A 42 11.24 -15.71 10.51
N GLY A 43 10.00 -16.15 10.28
CA GLY A 43 8.85 -15.86 11.14
C GLY A 43 8.22 -14.46 10.96
N ALA A 44 8.78 -13.59 10.12
CA ALA A 44 8.18 -12.29 9.85
C ALA A 44 6.94 -12.42 8.96
N THR A 45 5.85 -11.75 9.36
CA THR A 45 4.54 -11.80 8.67
C THR A 45 3.97 -10.41 8.36
N LYS A 46 4.60 -9.35 8.88
CA LYS A 46 4.22 -7.96 8.65
C LYS A 46 5.42 -7.01 8.71
N LEU A 47 5.29 -5.81 8.16
CA LEU A 47 6.41 -4.85 8.07
C LEU A 47 6.96 -4.47 9.46
N SER A 48 6.09 -4.31 10.46
CA SER A 48 6.52 -3.96 11.82
C SER A 48 7.39 -5.00 12.51
N ASP A 49 7.47 -6.24 11.99
CA ASP A 49 8.40 -7.25 12.50
C ASP A 49 9.88 -6.90 12.19
N TYR A 50 10.11 -5.92 11.29
CA TYR A 50 11.44 -5.41 10.93
C TYR A 50 11.83 -4.11 11.62
N ARG A 51 11.12 -3.72 12.70
CA ARG A 51 11.54 -2.56 13.51
C ARG A 51 13.02 -2.69 13.91
N ASP A 52 13.67 -1.54 14.06
CA ASP A 52 15.10 -1.41 14.39
C ASP A 52 16.05 -1.93 13.30
N ARG A 53 15.56 -2.17 12.08
CA ARG A 53 16.35 -2.52 10.90
C ARG A 53 16.11 -1.53 9.76
N VAL A 54 17.11 -1.37 8.91
CA VAL A 54 16.96 -0.71 7.61
C VAL A 54 16.45 -1.74 6.62
N VAL A 55 15.33 -1.44 5.95
CA VAL A 55 14.66 -2.35 5.01
C VAL A 55 14.45 -1.61 3.69
N LEU A 56 14.71 -2.29 2.58
CA LEU A 56 14.34 -1.85 1.24
C LEU A 56 13.09 -2.62 0.80
N LEU A 57 12.05 -1.89 0.39
CA LEU A 57 10.84 -2.49 -0.17
C LEU A 57 10.91 -2.42 -1.70
N GLU A 58 10.95 -3.58 -2.33
CA GLU A 58 10.88 -3.72 -3.78
C GLU A 58 9.50 -4.26 -4.16
N VAL A 59 8.72 -3.44 -4.87
CA VAL A 59 7.44 -3.86 -5.47
C VAL A 59 7.74 -4.28 -6.90
N TRP A 60 7.57 -5.56 -7.19
CA TRP A 60 7.88 -6.14 -8.49
C TRP A 60 6.84 -7.16 -8.92
N ALA A 61 6.80 -7.43 -10.23
CA ALA A 61 6.01 -8.48 -10.83
C ALA A 61 6.69 -9.00 -12.10
N THR A 62 6.35 -10.22 -12.52
CA THR A 62 6.92 -10.84 -13.73
C THR A 62 6.26 -10.39 -15.04
N TRP A 63 5.26 -9.51 -14.95
CA TRP A 63 4.41 -9.07 -16.07
C TRP A 63 4.61 -7.60 -16.38
#